data_AF-A0ABC8J4Q5-F1
#
_entry.id   AF-A0ABC8J4Q5-F1
#
_cell.length_a   1.000
_cell.length_b   1.000
_cell.length_c   1.000
_cell.angle_alpha   90.00
_cell.angle_beta   90.00
_cell.angle_gamma   90.00
#
_symmetry.space_group_name_H-M   'P 1'
#
loop_
_entity.id
_entity.type
_entity.pdbx_description
1 polymer ?
#
loop_
_entity_poly.entity_id
_entity_poly.type
_entity_poly.pdbx_seq_one_letter_code
_entity_poly.pdbx_strand_id
1 'polypeptide(L)' 'MDWLELKDNVSSSTLRRLVAQATVYSIWWERNNRLHNSISTPPTVTCKKIDRLVGNAILARKERKNMGATTHDTIP' A
#
# COMPACT_ATOMS: atom_id res chain seq x y z
N MET A 1 -4.69 -12.93 -14.20
CA MET A 1 -4.39 -11.68 -13.46
C MET A 1 -3.68 -10.69 -14.40
N ASP A 2 -4.19 -10.51 -15.61
CA ASP A 2 -3.50 -9.79 -16.70
C ASP A 2 -3.48 -8.27 -16.50
N TRP A 3 -4.51 -7.74 -15.82
CA TRP A 3 -4.67 -6.30 -15.59
C TRP A 3 -3.64 -5.70 -14.61
N LEU A 4 -3.04 -6.52 -13.74
CA LEU A 4 -1.98 -6.10 -12.81
C LEU A 4 -0.60 -6.01 -13.47
N GLU A 5 -0.44 -6.67 -14.62
CA GLU A 5 0.82 -6.74 -15.37
C GLU A 5 0.80 -5.83 -16.60
N LEU A 6 -0.37 -5.29 -16.95
CA LEU A 6 -0.52 -4.34 -18.04
C LEU A 6 0.40 -3.13 -17.82
N LYS A 7 1.40 -3.03 -18.71
CA LYS A 7 2.37 -1.94 -18.74
C LYS A 7 1.62 -0.64 -19.07
N ASP A 8 1.51 0.21 -18.07
CA ASP A 8 0.91 1.53 -18.15
C ASP A 8 2.00 2.57 -17.86
N ASN A 9 2.05 3.63 -18.66
CA ASN A 9 2.99 4.74 -18.45
C ASN A 9 2.59 5.60 -17.24
N VAL A 10 1.33 5.53 -16.80
CA VAL A 10 0.80 6.36 -15.70
C VAL A 10 1.05 5.72 -14.34
N SER A 11 0.99 4.39 -14.25
CA SER A 11 1.08 3.66 -12.97
C SER A 11 2.00 2.45 -13.03
N SER A 12 2.99 2.40 -12.12
CA SER A 12 3.88 1.25 -11.97
C SER A 12 3.09 -0.01 -11.58
N SER A 13 3.41 -1.14 -12.21
CA SER A 13 2.84 -2.46 -11.87
C SER A 13 2.97 -2.78 -10.38
N THR A 14 4.07 -2.35 -9.74
CA THR A 14 4.30 -2.53 -8.30
C THR A 14 3.31 -1.73 -7.46
N LEU A 15 2.94 -0.52 -7.87
CA LEU A 15 1.93 0.28 -7.17
C LEU A 15 0.55 -0.38 -7.31
N ARG A 16 0.22 -0.87 -8.50
CA ARG A 16 -1.07 -1.55 -8.74
C ARG A 16 -1.20 -2.83 -7.91
N ARG A 17 -0.14 -3.64 -7.84
CA ARG A 17 -0.06 -4.82 -6.97
C ARG A 17 -0.21 -4.46 -5.49
N LEU A 18 0.44 -3.38 -5.04
CA LEU A 18 0.33 -2.90 -3.66
C LEU A 18 -1.10 -2.47 -3.32
N VAL A 19 -1.74 -1.68 -4.19
CA VAL A 19 -3.13 -1.24 -4.01
C VAL A 19 -4.05 -2.46 -3.97
N ALA A 20 -3.92 -3.39 -4.92
CA ALA A 20 -4.73 -4.60 -4.95
C ALA A 20 -4.58 -5.44 -3.67
N GLN A 21 -3.36 -5.64 -3.19
CA GLN A 21 -3.09 -6.32 -1.92
C GLN A 21 -3.75 -5.59 -0.74
N ALA A 22 -3.59 -4.27 -0.64
CA ALA A 22 -4.19 -3.47 0.42
C ALA A 22 -5.72 -3.53 0.41
N THR A 23 -6.34 -3.49 -0.77
CA THR A 23 -7.79 -3.59 -0.94
C THR A 23 -8.31 -4.96 -0.52
N VAL A 24 -7.72 -6.05 -1.05
CA VAL A 24 -8.14 -7.42 -0.72
C VAL A 24 -7.99 -7.69 0.77
N TYR A 25 -6.85 -7.32 1.36
CA TYR A 25 -6.62 -7.45 2.80
C TYR A 25 -7.64 -6.68 3.63
N SER A 26 -7.93 -5.43 3.25
CA SER A 26 -8.85 -4.57 4.01
C SER A 26 -10.29 -5.09 3.98
N ILE A 27 -10.75 -5.62 2.84
CA ILE A 27 -12.07 -6.25 2.70
C ILE A 27 -12.15 -7.52 3.55
N TRP A 28 -11.14 -8.38 3.46
CA TRP A 28 -11.08 -9.61 4.26
C TRP A 28 -11.08 -9.30 5.75
N TRP A 29 -10.27 -8.34 6.18
CA TRP A 29 -10.19 -7.90 7.57
C TRP A 29 -11.53 -7.35 8.08
N GLU A 30 -12.19 -6.49 7.31
CA GLU A 30 -13.48 -5.91 7.68
C GLU A 30 -14.57 -6.99 7.79
N ARG A 31 -14.64 -7.91 6.81
CA ARG A 31 -15.58 -9.03 6.84
C ARG A 31 -15.38 -9.89 8.08
N ASN A 32 -14.14 -10.21 8.40
CA ASN A 32 -13.82 -11.02 9.58
C ASN A 32 -14.11 -10.27 10.87
N ASN A 33 -13.83 -8.97 10.93
CA ASN A 33 -14.14 -8.15 12.09
C ASN A 33 -15.66 -8.07 12.34
N ARG A 34 -16.45 -7.96 11.27
CA ARG A 34 -17.91 -8.02 11.37
C ARG A 34 -18.41 -9.39 11.82
N LEU A 35 -17.81 -10.48 11.32
CA LEU A 35 -18.20 -11.84 11.68
C LEU A 35 -17.86 -12.19 13.14
N HIS A 36 -16.65 -11.84 13.61
CA HIS A 36 -16.15 -12.27 14.92
C HIS A 36 -16.40 -11.27 16.03
N ASN A 37 -16.41 -9.97 15.73
CA ASN A 37 -16.54 -8.93 16.73
C ASN A 37 -17.88 -8.18 16.62
N SER A 38 -18.75 -8.53 15.65
CA SER A 38 -20.00 -7.81 15.36
C SER A 38 -19.79 -6.31 15.06
N ILE A 39 -18.57 -5.91 14.69
CA ILE A 39 -18.22 -4.52 14.40
C ILE A 39 -18.24 -4.34 12.88
N SER A 40 -19.21 -3.57 12.40
CA SER A 40 -19.29 -3.15 10.99
C SER A 40 -18.57 -1.82 10.81
N THR A 41 -17.56 -1.81 9.93
CA THR A 41 -16.80 -0.57 9.66
C THR A 41 -17.38 0.12 8.44
N PRO A 42 -17.63 1.44 8.47
CA PRO A 42 -18.09 2.15 7.27
C PRO A 42 -17.09 2.01 6.12
N PRO A 43 -17.55 1.87 4.86
CA PRO A 43 -16.66 1.75 3.70
C PRO A 43 -15.67 2.91 3.56
N THR A 44 -16.07 4.12 3.94
CA THR A 44 -15.22 5.33 3.94
C THR A 44 -13.98 5.18 4.82
N VAL A 45 -14.12 4.51 5.97
CA VAL A 45 -13.00 4.24 6.89
C VAL A 45 -12.06 3.21 6.28
N THR A 46 -12.62 2.16 5.66
CA THR A 46 -11.84 1.13 4.95
C THR A 46 -11.07 1.71 3.77
N CYS A 47 -11.69 2.58 2.96
CA CYS A 47 -11.01 3.30 1.87
C CYS A 47 -9.87 4.18 2.41
N LYS A 48 -10.13 4.98 3.45
CA LYS A 48 -9.10 5.83 4.08
C LYS A 48 -7.95 5.00 4.66
N LYS A 49 -8.21 3.79 5.16
CA LYS A 49 -7.19 2.84 5.62
C LYS A 49 -6.33 2.34 4.46
N ILE A 50 -6.93 2.00 3.33
CA ILE A 50 -6.22 1.62 2.10
C ILE A 50 -5.31 2.76 1.64
N ASP A 51 -5.82 3.99 1.55
CA ASP A 51 -5.05 5.15 1.11
C ASP A 51 -3.83 5.39 1.99
N ARG A 52 -4.00 5.29 3.32
CA ARG A 52 -2.90 5.41 4.28
C ARG A 52 -1.87 4.29 4.12
N LEU A 53 -2.30 3.04 3.94
CA LEU A 53 -1.39 1.90 3.76
C LEU A 53 -0.54 2.08 2.50
N VAL A 54 -1.18 2.49 1.39
CA VAL A 54 -0.49 2.74 0.12
C VAL A 54 0.46 3.92 0.24
N GLY A 55 0.00 5.05 0.80
CA GLY A 55 0.81 6.24 1.03
C GLY A 55 2.04 5.97 1.90
N ASN A 56 1.87 5.26 3.01
CA ASN A 56 2.97 4.87 3.90
C ASN A 56 3.99 3.97 3.20
N ALA A 57 3.53 3.02 2.37
CA ALA A 57 4.42 2.15 1.62
C ALA A 57 5.21 2.90 0.53
N ILE A 58 4.60 3.91 -0.11
CA ILE A 58 5.32 4.81 -1.05
C ILE A 58 6.36 5.63 -0.29
N LEU A 59 5.98 6.25 0.83
CA LEU A 59 6.86 7.06 1.66
C LEU A 59 8.06 6.22 2.15
N ALA A 60 7.83 5.03 2.71
CA ALA A 60 8.89 4.14 3.16
C ALA A 60 9.88 3.76 2.05
N ARG A 61 9.40 3.59 0.80
CA ARG A 61 10.28 3.33 -0.35
C ARG A 61 11.11 4.55 -0.74
N LYS A 62 10.53 5.76 -0.62
CA LYS A 62 11.24 7.02 -0.84
C LYS A 62 12.36 7.20 0.18
N GLU A 63 12.08 7.01 1.47
CA GLU A 63 13.07 7.16 2.54
C GLU A 63 14.24 6.17 2.39
N ARG A 64 13.97 4.91 2.00
CA ARG A 64 15.05 3.94 1.71
C ARG A 64 15.94 4.35 0.54
N LYS A 65 15.41 5.05 -0.46
CA LYS A 65 16.22 5.59 -1.57
C LYS A 65 17.16 6.69 -1.08
N ASN A 66 16.69 7.53 -0.16
CA ASN A 66 17.49 8.63 0.38
C ASN A 66 18.59 8.14 1.35
N MET A 67 18.30 7.13 2.18
CA MET A 67 19.30 6.57 3.11
C MET A 67 20.46 5.87 2.39
N GLY A 68 20.21 5.26 1.23
CA GLY A 68 21.27 4.64 0.40
C GLY A 68 22.14 5.63 -0.37
N ALA A 69 21.73 6.91 -0.47
CA ALA A 69 22.48 7.95 -1.18
C ALA A 69 23.46 8.71 -0.26
N THR A 70 23.28 8.65 1.06
CA THR A 70 24.06 9.43 2.03
C THR A 70 25.26 8.70 2.64
N THR A 71 25.53 7.44 2.26
CA THR A 71 26.60 6.64 2.89
C THR A 71 27.95 6.67 2.16
N HIS A 72 28.14 7.52 1.14
CA HIS A 72 29.44 7.63 0.45
C HIS A 72 30.18 8.97 0.67
N ASP A 73 29.56 9.96 1.30
CA ASP A 73 30.14 11.31 1.41
C ASP A 73 30.42 11.75 2.85
N THR A 74 31.14 10.93 3.61
CA THR A 74 31.86 11.42 4.79
C THR A 74 33.31 10.91 4.73
N ILE A 75 34.11 11.74 4.06
CA ILE A 75 35.57 11.75 3.80
C ILE A 75 36.33 12.21 5.08
N PRO A 76 37.67 12.12 5.23
CA PRO A 76 38.73 11.33 4.58
C PRO A 76 39.41 10.28 5.49
#